data_AF-A0A7V3MIX6-F1
#
_entry.id   AF-A0A7V3MIX6-F1
#
_cell.length_a   1.000
_cell.length_b   1.000
_cell.length_c   1.000
_cell.angle_alpha   90.00
_cell.angle_beta   90.00
_cell.angle_gamma   90.00
#
_symmetry.space_group_name_H-M   'P 1'
#
loop_
_entity.id
_entity.type
_entity.pdbx_description
1 polymer ?
#
loop_
_entity_poly.entity_id
_entity_poly.type
_entity_poly.pdbx_seq_one_letter_code
_entity_poly.pdbx_strand_id
1 'polypeptide(L)'
;MSRRQPERDAPQPENVWDYPRPPRIEPFTGPITVELGGEVVASASRALRVLETSHPPTYYLPREAFAPGALRAAPGSSWCEWKGQAAYYDL
;
A
#
# COMPACT_ATOMS: atom_id res chain seq x y z
N MET A 1 32.54 14.26 13.37
CA MET A 1 31.36 13.44 13.02
C MET A 1 31.62 12.81 11.66
N SER A 2 31.85 11.49 11.60
CA SER A 2 32.17 10.81 10.36
C SER A 2 30.90 10.62 9.52
N ARG A 3 30.84 11.26 8.35
CA ARG A 3 29.78 11.07 7.37
C ARG A 3 29.95 9.66 6.80
N ARG A 4 29.10 8.71 7.21
CA ARG A 4 29.11 7.36 6.61
C ARG A 4 28.97 7.52 5.09
N GLN A 5 29.94 7.02 4.34
CA GLN A 5 29.80 6.91 2.89
C GLN A 5 28.66 5.92 2.60
N PRO A 6 27.73 6.25 1.69
CA PRO A 6 26.73 5.29 1.25
C PRO A 6 27.46 4.09 0.62
N GLU A 7 27.07 2.90 1.05
CA GLU A 7 27.60 1.61 0.59
C GLU A 7 27.32 1.49 -0.92
N ARG A 8 28.38 1.37 -1.72
CA ARG A 8 28.36 1.49 -3.19
C ARG A 8 27.42 0.52 -3.91
N ASP A 9 26.97 -0.53 -3.22
CA ASP A 9 26.19 -1.65 -3.76
C ASP A 9 24.77 -1.73 -3.16
N ALA A 10 24.37 -0.77 -2.32
CA ALA A 10 22.99 -0.70 -1.86
C ALA A 10 22.06 -0.39 -3.06
N PRO A 11 20.90 -1.08 -3.18
CA PRO A 11 19.92 -0.70 -4.18
C PRO A 11 19.58 0.77 -4.01
N GLN A 12 19.55 1.50 -5.13
CA GLN A 12 19.21 2.91 -5.09
C GLN A 12 17.82 3.07 -4.46
N PRO A 13 17.64 4.02 -3.52
CA PRO A 13 16.32 4.32 -2.99
C PRO A 13 15.35 4.62 -4.13
N GLU A 14 14.18 4.01 -4.07
CA GLU A 14 13.13 4.26 -5.05
C GLU A 14 12.61 5.70 -4.90
N ASN A 15 12.47 6.41 -6.02
CA ASN A 15 12.01 7.79 -6.02
C ASN A 15 10.53 7.88 -6.42
N VAL A 16 9.70 8.33 -5.50
CA VAL A 16 8.23 8.45 -5.69
C VAL A 16 7.83 9.45 -6.78
N TRP A 17 8.74 10.35 -7.18
CA TRP A 17 8.50 11.28 -8.28
C TRP A 17 8.60 10.62 -9.65
N ASP A 18 9.22 9.44 -9.73
CA ASP A 18 9.36 8.68 -10.99
C ASP A 18 8.14 7.78 -11.27
N TYR A 19 7.17 7.73 -10.36
CA TYR A 19 5.92 6.99 -10.57
C TYR A 19 5.03 7.69 -11.60
N PRO A 20 4.35 6.94 -12.49
CA PRO A 20 3.57 7.54 -13.56
C PRO A 20 2.19 8.04 -13.11
N ARG A 21 1.56 8.85 -13.96
CA ARG A 21 0.11 9.09 -14.00
C ARG A 21 -0.41 8.74 -15.40
N PRO A 22 -1.33 7.77 -15.58
CA PRO A 22 -2.04 7.01 -14.54
C PRO A 22 -1.12 6.14 -13.66
N PRO A 23 -1.53 5.80 -12.42
CA PRO A 23 -0.75 4.96 -11.51
C PRO A 23 -0.37 3.62 -12.13
N ARG A 24 0.85 3.16 -11.88
CA ARG A 24 1.29 1.81 -12.27
C ARG A 24 0.80 0.79 -11.23
N ILE A 25 0.37 -0.36 -11.70
CA ILE A 25 -0.05 -1.49 -10.86
C ILE A 25 0.91 -2.64 -11.10
N GLU A 26 1.49 -3.17 -10.02
CA GLU A 26 2.40 -4.30 -10.04
C GLU A 26 1.84 -5.43 -9.16
N PRO A 27 1.81 -6.69 -9.62
CA PRO A 27 1.52 -7.81 -8.73
C PRO A 27 2.64 -7.93 -7.69
N PHE A 28 2.25 -8.15 -6.44
CA PHE A 28 3.16 -8.39 -5.34
C PHE A 28 2.91 -9.78 -4.75
N THR A 29 4.00 -10.54 -4.58
CA THR A 29 3.99 -11.85 -3.91
C THR A 29 4.98 -11.79 -2.76
N GLY A 30 4.46 -11.88 -1.54
CA GLY A 30 5.22 -11.74 -0.31
C GLY A 30 4.29 -11.53 0.89
N PRO A 31 4.79 -11.74 2.11
CA PRO A 31 3.99 -11.57 3.32
C PRO A 31 3.70 -10.09 3.56
N ILE A 32 2.44 -9.76 3.81
CA ILE A 32 1.96 -8.47 4.32
C ILE A 32 1.12 -8.75 5.57
N THR A 33 1.41 -8.02 6.64
CA THR A 33 0.62 -8.02 7.88
C THR A 33 0.22 -6.57 8.18
N VAL A 34 -1.06 -6.34 8.46
CA VAL A 34 -1.59 -5.07 8.94
C VAL A 34 -2.03 -5.25 10.38
N GLU A 35 -1.44 -4.47 11.29
CA GLU A 35 -1.71 -4.52 12.72
C GLU A 35 -2.31 -3.22 13.21
N LEU A 36 -3.31 -3.30 14.08
CA LEU A 36 -3.91 -2.18 14.78
C LEU A 36 -4.06 -2.54 16.25
N GLY A 37 -3.46 -1.75 17.15
CA GLY A 37 -3.57 -1.99 18.59
C GLY A 37 -2.96 -3.33 19.06
N GLY A 38 -2.05 -3.92 18.29
CA GLY A 38 -1.44 -5.23 18.57
C GLY A 38 -2.21 -6.42 17.99
N GLU A 39 -3.36 -6.19 17.35
CA GLU A 39 -4.15 -7.22 16.68
C GLU A 39 -3.92 -7.19 15.17
N VAL A 40 -3.79 -8.37 14.56
CA VAL A 40 -3.68 -8.51 13.10
C VAL A 40 -5.05 -8.36 12.46
N VAL A 41 -5.29 -7.24 11.78
CA VAL A 41 -6.57 -6.95 11.09
C VAL A 41 -6.58 -7.47 9.66
N ALA A 42 -5.41 -7.65 9.03
CA ALA A 42 -5.28 -8.31 7.74
C ALA A 42 -3.93 -9.03 7.58
N SER A 43 -3.94 -10.17 6.88
CA SER A 43 -2.72 -10.88 6.48
C SER A 43 -2.86 -11.43 5.06
N ALA A 44 -1.85 -11.20 4.22
CA ALA A 44 -1.85 -11.64 2.83
C ALA A 44 -0.47 -12.13 2.39
N SER A 45 -0.46 -13.07 1.44
CA SER A 45 0.73 -13.50 0.71
C SER A 45 0.80 -12.94 -0.71
N ARG A 46 -0.26 -12.26 -1.15
CA ARG A 46 -0.37 -11.59 -2.44
C ARG A 46 -1.12 -10.27 -2.32
N ALA A 47 -0.73 -9.28 -3.11
CA ALA A 47 -1.38 -7.98 -3.18
C ALA A 47 -1.16 -7.33 -4.56
N LEU A 48 -1.78 -6.17 -4.77
CA LEU A 48 -1.40 -5.26 -5.83
C LEU A 48 -0.64 -4.08 -5.22
N ARG A 49 0.57 -3.84 -5.71
CA ARG A 49 1.38 -2.67 -5.37
C ARG A 49 1.05 -1.55 -6.35
N VAL A 50 0.50 -0.45 -5.83
CA VAL A 50 0.06 0.71 -6.61
C VAL A 50 1.03 1.85 -6.41
N LEU A 51 1.56 2.38 -7.53
CA LEU A 51 2.59 3.42 -7.57
C LEU A 51 2.03 4.67 -8.21
N GLU A 52 1.87 5.70 -7.41
CA GLU A 52 1.31 6.99 -7.81
C GLU A 52 2.27 8.10 -7.45
N THR A 53 2.53 9.00 -8.40
CA THR A 53 3.47 10.11 -8.24
C THR A 53 3.31 10.79 -6.88
N SER A 54 4.44 11.09 -6.25
CA SER A 54 4.59 11.79 -4.97
C SER A 54 4.14 11.04 -3.71
N HIS A 55 3.71 9.79 -3.80
CA HIS A 55 3.28 8.99 -2.64
C HIS A 55 4.10 7.70 -2.51
N PRO A 56 4.37 7.22 -1.28
CA PRO A 56 4.92 5.88 -1.08
C PRO A 56 4.02 4.80 -1.72
N PRO A 57 4.59 3.64 -2.11
CA PRO A 57 3.81 2.50 -2.60
C PRO A 57 2.64 2.15 -1.68
N THR A 58 1.45 2.00 -2.25
CA THR A 58 0.26 1.54 -1.52
C THR A 58 -0.05 0.11 -1.92
N TYR A 59 -0.38 -0.74 -0.95
CA TYR A 59 -0.76 -2.13 -1.21
C TYR A 59 -2.27 -2.31 -1.11
N TYR A 60 -2.86 -2.88 -2.16
CA TYR A 60 -4.26 -3.27 -2.21
C TYR A 60 -4.32 -4.76 -1.92
N LEU A 61 -4.85 -5.08 -0.74
CA LEU A 61 -5.02 -6.45 -0.28
C LEU A 61 -6.34 -7.03 -0.82
N PRO A 62 -6.39 -8.35 -1.12
CA PRO A 62 -7.65 -8.99 -1.44
C PRO A 62 -8.58 -8.97 -0.22
N ARG A 63 -9.91 -8.95 -0.44
CA ARG A 63 -10.89 -8.77 0.65
C ARG A 63 -10.84 -9.91 1.68
N GLU A 64 -10.55 -11.12 1.23
CA GLU A 64 -10.38 -12.32 2.06
C GLU A 64 -9.14 -12.29 2.98
N ALA A 65 -8.22 -11.32 2.79
CA ALA A 65 -7.08 -11.13 3.68
C ALA A 65 -7.47 -10.49 5.02
N PHE A 66 -8.61 -9.81 5.11
CA PHE A 66 -9.06 -9.14 6.32
C PHE A 66 -9.73 -10.13 7.27
N ALA A 67 -9.43 -10.01 8.56
CA ALA A 67 -10.04 -10.85 9.59
C ALA A 67 -11.58 -10.69 9.58
N PRO A 68 -12.36 -11.76 9.84
CA PRO A 68 -13.80 -11.68 9.90
C PRO A 68 -14.27 -10.61 10.89
N GLY A 69 -15.12 -9.69 10.42
CA GLY A 69 -15.64 -8.58 11.24
C GLY A 69 -14.71 -7.37 11.37
N ALA A 70 -13.47 -7.43 10.86
CA ALA A 70 -12.51 -6.31 10.96
C ALA A 70 -12.89 -5.09 10.11
N LEU A 71 -13.77 -5.25 9.11
CA LEU A 71 -14.19 -4.15 8.23
C LEU A 71 -15.68 -3.85 8.43
N ARG A 72 -15.98 -2.64 8.88
CA ARG A 72 -17.34 -2.09 8.98
C ARG A 72 -17.54 -1.03 7.91
N ALA A 73 -18.63 -1.08 7.14
CA ALA A 73 -18.91 -0.04 6.16
C ALA A 73 -19.01 1.34 6.84
N ALA A 74 -18.30 2.33 6.31
CA ALA A 74 -18.32 3.70 6.80
C ALA A 74 -19.06 4.61 5.80
N PRO A 75 -19.71 5.68 6.27
CA PRO A 75 -20.32 6.65 5.36
C PRO A 75 -19.26 7.39 4.55
N GLY A 76 -19.62 7.77 3.32
CA GLY A 76 -18.76 8.54 2.42
C GLY A 76 -18.07 7.69 1.34
N SER A 77 -17.50 8.41 0.39
CA SER A 77 -16.72 7.85 -0.73
C SER A 77 -15.83 8.94 -1.30
N SER A 78 -14.77 8.56 -2.02
CA SER A 78 -14.01 9.47 -2.87
C SER A 78 -14.05 9.03 -4.32
N TRP A 79 -13.71 9.97 -5.21
CA TRP A 79 -13.54 9.72 -6.63
C TRP A 79 -12.14 10.16 -7.06
N CYS A 80 -11.47 9.30 -7.83
CA CYS A 80 -10.24 9.61 -8.54
C CYS A 80 -10.45 9.34 -10.03
N GLU A 81 -9.98 10.24 -10.89
CA GLU A 81 -10.09 10.11 -12.34
C GLU A 81 -9.37 8.88 -12.90
N TRP A 82 -8.42 8.30 -12.16
CA TRP A 82 -7.66 7.10 -12.55
C TRP A 82 -8.13 5.81 -11.88
N LYS A 83 -8.63 5.88 -10.63
CA LYS A 83 -8.99 4.69 -9.83
C LYS A 83 -10.50 4.47 -9.72
N GLY A 84 -11.31 5.45 -10.13
CA GLY A 84 -12.75 5.43 -9.99
C GLY A 84 -13.21 5.75 -8.56
N GLN A 85 -14.31 5.12 -8.15
CA GLN A 85 -14.96 5.36 -6.85
C GLN A 85 -14.39 4.44 -5.78
N ALA A 86 -14.00 5.03 -4.64
CA ALA A 86 -13.60 4.28 -3.44
C ALA A 86 -14.71 4.30 -2.39
N ALA A 87 -15.04 3.12 -1.85
CA ALA A 87 -15.88 2.99 -0.67
C ALA A 87 -15.04 2.99 0.60
N TYR A 88 -15.55 3.60 1.68
CA TYR A 88 -14.84 3.68 2.95
C TYR A 88 -15.29 2.59 3.92
N TYR A 89 -14.33 2.14 4.72
CA TYR A 89 -14.52 1.19 5.80
C TYR A 89 -13.85 1.73 7.06
N ASP A 90 -14.41 1.36 8.20
CA ASP A 90 -13.86 1.57 9.54
C ASP A 90 -13.40 0.23 10.12
N LEU A 91 -12.48 0.28 11.08
CA LEU A 91 -11.88 -0.87 11.75
C LEU A 91 -12.42 -1.06 13.18
#